data_AF-A0AA88BBZ5-F1
#
_entry.id   AF-A0AA88BBZ5-F1
#
_cell.length_a   1.000
_cell.length_b   1.000
_cell.length_c   1.000
_cell.angle_alpha   90.00
_cell.angle_beta   90.00
_cell.angle_gamma   90.00
#
_symmetry.space_group_name_H-M   'P 1'
#
loop_
_entity.id
_entity.type
_entity.pdbx_description
1 polymer ?
#
loop_
_entity_poly.entity_id
_entity_poly.type
_entity_poly.pdbx_seq_one_letter_code
_entity_poly.pdbx_strand_id
1 'polypeptide(L)'
;MIAGTSERSVAASRYAGPESAARLIYSWSCEANYFVERPRLGFGPEEPVFNAISARDPYFSPSNPWNSDYAVTGNCADALKGNPQAVVLVVEADVHTILNRPDVREATSHFLSSVLKP
;
A
#
# COMPACT_ATOMS: atom_id res chain seq x y z
N MET A 1 10.26 5.55 9.87
CA MET A 1 9.16 5.30 8.92
C MET A 1 9.74 5.18 7.53
N ILE A 2 9.16 4.32 6.71
CA ILE A 2 9.55 4.15 5.30
C ILE A 2 8.31 4.33 4.45
N ALA A 3 8.45 5.09 3.37
CA ALA A 3 7.35 5.42 2.48
C ALA A 3 7.75 5.19 1.02
N GLY A 4 6.80 4.72 0.23
CA GLY A 4 6.96 4.59 -1.21
C GLY A 4 5.67 4.93 -1.94
N THR A 5 5.80 5.34 -3.19
CA THR A 5 4.68 5.47 -4.14
C THR A 5 5.03 4.65 -5.38
N SER A 6 4.04 3.96 -5.95
CA SER A 6 4.22 3.16 -7.18
C SER A 6 5.33 2.11 -7.01
N GLU A 7 6.31 2.07 -7.92
CA GLU A 7 7.47 1.19 -7.86
C GLU A 7 8.25 1.31 -6.53
N ARG A 8 8.33 2.52 -5.95
CA ARG A 8 9.02 2.70 -4.66
C ARG A 8 8.26 2.07 -3.51
N SER A 9 6.95 1.87 -3.62
CA SER A 9 6.15 1.12 -2.65
C SER A 9 6.59 -0.33 -2.57
N VAL A 10 7.04 -0.92 -3.68
CA VAL A 10 7.61 -2.27 -3.69
C VAL A 10 8.85 -2.32 -2.80
N ALA A 11 9.79 -1.39 -3.01
CA ALA A 11 11.00 -1.32 -2.20
C ALA A 11 10.69 -1.05 -0.71
N ALA A 12 9.82 -0.08 -0.43
CA ALA A 12 9.39 0.26 0.93
C ALA A 12 8.73 -0.93 1.66
N SER A 13 7.93 -1.72 0.93
CA SER A 13 7.23 -2.87 1.50
C SER A 13 8.13 -4.08 1.71
N ARG A 14 9.16 -4.26 0.88
CA ARG A 14 10.10 -5.39 0.94
C ARG A 14 11.22 -5.22 1.97
N TYR A 15 11.48 -3.99 2.42
CA TYR A 15 12.52 -3.74 3.42
C TYR A 15 12.26 -4.53 4.71
N ALA A 16 13.20 -5.34 5.18
CA ALA A 16 13.00 -6.20 6.35
C ALA A 16 13.68 -5.66 7.63
N GLY A 17 14.17 -4.42 7.61
CA GLY A 17 14.86 -3.83 8.76
C GLY A 17 13.89 -3.41 9.87
N PRO A 18 14.25 -3.63 11.15
CA PRO A 18 13.39 -3.34 12.31
C PRO A 18 13.32 -1.85 12.66
N GLU A 19 14.08 -0.98 12.01
CA GLU A 19 14.23 0.44 12.37
C GLU A 19 13.01 1.29 11.97
N SER A 20 12.09 0.74 11.18
CA SER A 20 10.93 1.47 10.72
C SER A 20 9.76 1.39 11.71
N ALA A 21 9.39 2.53 12.29
CA ALA A 21 8.20 2.63 13.14
C ALA A 21 6.86 2.40 12.39
N ALA A 22 6.82 2.56 11.06
CA ALA A 22 5.63 2.38 10.24
C ALA A 22 5.96 2.33 8.74
N ARG A 23 5.06 1.79 7.92
CA ARG A 23 5.14 1.82 6.45
C ARG A 23 3.98 2.57 5.82
N LEU A 24 4.31 3.38 4.81
CA LEU A 24 3.35 4.06 3.97
C LEU A 24 3.50 3.58 2.52
N ILE A 25 2.46 2.94 2.00
CA ILE A 25 2.44 2.25 0.71
C ILE A 25 1.38 2.92 -0.17
N TYR A 26 1.81 3.78 -1.09
CA TYR A 26 0.90 4.48 -2.00
C TYR A 26 0.90 3.84 -3.39
N SER A 27 -0.27 3.73 -3.99
CA SER A 27 -0.44 3.33 -5.40
C SER A 27 0.28 2.04 -5.75
N TRP A 28 0.20 1.03 -4.87
CA TRP A 28 0.65 -0.33 -5.14
C TRP A 28 -0.24 -1.30 -4.38
N SER A 29 -0.52 -2.46 -4.98
CA SER A 29 -1.52 -3.40 -4.48
C SER A 29 -1.00 -4.43 -3.48
N CYS A 30 0.32 -4.51 -3.23
CA CYS A 30 0.94 -5.56 -2.42
C CYS A 30 0.68 -7.00 -2.91
N GLU A 31 0.35 -7.17 -4.19
CA GLU A 31 0.01 -8.46 -4.80
C GLU A 31 1.05 -8.88 -5.84
N ALA A 32 1.05 -10.17 -6.18
CA ALA A 32 1.69 -10.63 -7.42
C ALA A 32 0.92 -10.03 -8.59
N ASN A 33 1.63 -9.39 -9.52
CA ASN A 33 1.05 -8.67 -10.64
C ASN A 33 2.05 -8.62 -11.81
N TYR A 34 1.69 -7.95 -12.90
CA TYR A 34 2.56 -7.83 -14.09
C TYR A 34 3.96 -7.26 -13.79
N PHE A 35 4.11 -6.46 -12.73
CA PHE A 35 5.34 -5.78 -12.35
C PHE A 35 6.20 -6.60 -11.39
N VAL A 36 5.60 -7.44 -10.54
CA VAL A 36 6.31 -8.29 -9.56
C VAL A 36 5.72 -9.68 -9.47
N GLU A 37 6.59 -10.69 -9.57
CA GLU A 37 6.20 -12.11 -9.44
C GLU A 37 5.61 -12.44 -8.06
N ARG A 38 6.17 -11.83 -6.99
CA ARG A 38 5.67 -11.97 -5.60
C ARG A 38 5.84 -10.66 -4.83
N PRO A 39 4.96 -10.34 -3.87
CA PRO A 39 5.08 -9.14 -3.05
C PRO A 39 6.39 -9.09 -2.24
N ARG A 40 6.73 -10.22 -1.58
CA ARG A 40 7.89 -10.40 -0.68
C ARG A 40 7.92 -9.36 0.45
N LEU A 41 6.78 -9.17 1.11
CA LEU A 41 6.60 -8.18 2.18
C LEU A 41 7.59 -8.46 3.33
N GLY A 42 8.27 -7.41 3.78
CA GLY A 42 9.29 -7.46 4.83
C GLY A 42 8.81 -6.98 6.20
N PHE A 43 7.55 -6.53 6.32
CA PHE A 43 6.95 -6.15 7.60
C PHE A 43 6.42 -7.35 8.37
N GLY A 44 6.46 -7.24 9.70
CA GLY A 44 5.85 -8.19 10.61
C GLY A 44 4.32 -8.08 10.68
N PRO A 45 3.65 -9.06 11.31
CA PRO A 45 2.18 -9.13 11.40
C PRO A 45 1.55 -8.01 12.24
N GLU A 46 2.34 -7.36 13.10
CA GLU A 46 1.90 -6.27 13.98
C GLU A 46 2.54 -4.93 13.62
N GLU A 47 3.33 -4.84 12.54
CA GLU A 47 3.94 -3.57 12.16
C GLU A 47 2.85 -2.61 11.64
N PRO A 48 2.84 -1.32 12.04
CA PRO A 48 1.91 -0.36 11.46
C PRO A 48 2.11 -0.18 9.96
N VAL A 49 1.07 -0.46 9.16
CA VAL A 49 1.12 -0.31 7.71
C VAL A 49 -0.09 0.49 7.21
N PHE A 50 0.17 1.54 6.47
CA PHE A 50 -0.85 2.29 5.73
C PHE A 50 -0.70 2.00 4.24
N ASN A 51 -1.76 1.49 3.62
CA ASN A 51 -1.89 1.41 2.17
C ASN A 51 -2.96 2.39 1.69
N ALA A 52 -2.65 3.15 0.64
CA ALA A 52 -3.66 3.90 -0.11
C ALA A 52 -3.47 3.66 -1.61
N ILE A 53 -4.58 3.42 -2.31
CA ILE A 53 -4.58 3.15 -3.76
C ILE A 53 -5.92 3.55 -4.37
N SER A 54 -5.93 3.93 -5.64
CA SER A 54 -7.16 4.17 -6.39
C SER A 54 -7.87 2.86 -6.71
N ALA A 55 -9.19 2.83 -6.57
CA ALA A 55 -10.05 1.68 -6.91
C ALA A 55 -9.82 1.19 -8.35
N ARG A 56 -9.53 2.12 -9.27
CA ARG A 56 -9.22 1.86 -10.68
C ARG A 56 -7.82 2.36 -11.04
N ASP A 57 -6.84 2.14 -10.17
CA ASP A 57 -5.44 2.47 -10.46
C ASP A 57 -5.03 1.88 -11.84
N PRO A 58 -4.54 2.70 -12.78
CA PRO A 58 -4.29 2.25 -14.15
C PRO A 58 -3.16 1.23 -14.28
N TYR A 59 -2.36 1.03 -13.22
CA TYR A 59 -1.23 0.09 -13.22
C TYR A 59 -1.49 -1.11 -12.31
N PHE A 60 -1.90 -0.87 -11.07
CA PHE A 60 -1.91 -1.91 -10.04
C PHE A 60 -3.29 -2.43 -9.67
N SER A 61 -4.35 -1.98 -10.35
CA SER A 61 -5.70 -2.52 -10.18
C SER A 61 -5.99 -3.65 -11.19
N PRO A 62 -7.12 -4.36 -11.03
CA PRO A 62 -7.60 -5.34 -12.01
C PRO A 62 -8.00 -4.69 -13.36
N SER A 63 -8.16 -3.36 -13.41
CA SER A 63 -8.50 -2.65 -14.66
C SER A 63 -7.33 -2.55 -15.64
N ASN A 64 -6.09 -2.81 -15.19
CA ASN A 64 -4.93 -2.85 -16.09
C ASN A 64 -4.93 -4.18 -16.88
N PRO A 65 -4.97 -4.16 -18.22
CA PRO A 65 -4.94 -5.39 -19.03
C PRO A 65 -3.71 -6.27 -18.78
N TRP A 66 -2.58 -5.72 -18.33
CA TRP A 66 -1.40 -6.52 -18.00
C TRP A 66 -1.59 -7.40 -16.75
N ASN A 67 -2.63 -7.14 -15.94
CA ASN A 67 -2.99 -7.96 -14.79
C ASN A 67 -4.01 -9.07 -15.11
N SER A 68 -4.41 -9.28 -16.38
CA SER A 68 -5.47 -10.23 -16.74
C SER A 68 -5.23 -11.66 -16.24
N ASP A 69 -3.96 -12.07 -16.18
CA ASP A 69 -3.54 -13.41 -15.78
C ASP A 69 -3.18 -13.51 -14.28
N TYR A 70 -3.40 -12.43 -13.52
CA TYR A 70 -3.08 -12.34 -12.11
C TYR A 70 -4.35 -12.16 -11.27
N ALA A 71 -4.39 -12.80 -10.11
CA ALA A 71 -5.47 -12.64 -9.13
C ALA A 71 -5.29 -11.34 -8.32
N VAL A 72 -5.08 -10.22 -9.00
CA VAL A 72 -4.96 -8.88 -8.39
C VAL A 72 -6.35 -8.41 -8.00
N THR A 73 -6.53 -7.97 -6.76
CA THR A 73 -7.73 -7.29 -6.26
C THR A 73 -7.54 -5.77 -6.24
N GLY A 74 -6.29 -5.31 -6.32
CA GLY A 74 -5.94 -3.89 -6.48
C GLY A 74 -5.71 -3.14 -5.18
N ASN A 75 -5.47 -3.84 -4.08
CA ASN A 75 -5.15 -3.24 -2.77
C ASN A 75 -4.48 -4.24 -1.82
N CYS A 76 -3.90 -3.75 -0.73
CA CYS A 76 -3.14 -4.58 0.19
C CYS A 76 -3.98 -5.33 1.25
N ALA A 77 -5.31 -5.43 1.13
CA ALA A 77 -6.16 -6.00 2.17
C ALA A 77 -5.83 -7.45 2.51
N ASP A 78 -5.61 -8.31 1.51
CA ASP A 78 -5.26 -9.71 1.75
C ASP A 78 -3.87 -9.85 2.39
N ALA A 79 -2.91 -9.04 1.94
CA ALA A 79 -1.57 -8.96 2.50
C ALA A 79 -1.54 -8.48 3.97
N LEU A 80 -2.50 -7.65 4.36
CA LEU A 80 -2.60 -7.04 5.69
C LEU A 80 -3.67 -7.68 6.57
N LYS A 81 -4.28 -8.77 6.12
CA LYS A 81 -5.35 -9.46 6.85
C LYS A 81 -4.85 -9.91 8.22
N GLY A 82 -5.56 -9.49 9.26
CA GLY A 82 -5.25 -9.83 10.65
C GLY A 82 -4.21 -8.92 11.31
N ASN A 83 -3.62 -7.96 10.61
CA ASN A 83 -2.79 -6.92 11.22
C ASN A 83 -3.70 -5.84 11.86
N PRO A 84 -3.76 -5.72 13.20
CA PRO A 84 -4.65 -4.77 13.87
C PRO A 84 -4.20 -3.31 13.72
N GLN A 85 -2.98 -3.07 13.25
CA GLN A 85 -2.39 -1.75 13.04
C GLN A 85 -2.36 -1.35 11.55
N ALA A 86 -2.96 -2.17 10.69
CA ALA A 86 -3.04 -1.88 9.26
C ALA A 86 -4.23 -0.99 8.91
N VAL A 87 -4.03 -0.07 7.97
CA VAL A 87 -5.07 0.73 7.33
C VAL A 87 -4.98 0.55 5.83
N VAL A 88 -6.08 0.20 5.19
CA VAL A 88 -6.21 0.12 3.72
C VAL A 88 -7.26 1.14 3.28
N LEU A 89 -6.82 2.15 2.55
CA LEU A 89 -7.66 3.19 1.98
C LEU A 89 -7.78 2.97 0.46
N VAL A 90 -8.96 2.57 0.02
CA VAL A 90 -9.30 2.52 -1.40
C VAL A 90 -10.01 3.81 -1.76
N VAL A 91 -9.41 4.59 -2.66
CA VAL A 91 -9.93 5.88 -3.11
C VAL A 91 -10.77 5.66 -4.36
N GLU A 92 -11.99 6.19 -4.40
CA GLU A 92 -12.80 6.20 -5.62
C GLU A 92 -12.21 7.17 -6.66
N ALA A 93 -11.28 6.64 -7.44
CA ALA A 93 -10.55 7.34 -8.49
C ALA A 93 -10.00 6.34 -9.52
N ASP A 94 -9.60 6.88 -10.67
CA ASP A 94 -9.01 6.18 -11.82
C ASP A 94 -7.61 6.73 -12.18
N VAL A 95 -6.97 7.39 -11.22
CA VAL A 95 -5.64 8.00 -11.38
C VAL A 95 -4.60 7.28 -10.54
N HIS A 96 -3.36 7.24 -10.99
CA HIS A 96 -2.27 6.60 -10.25
C HIS A 96 -1.71 7.48 -9.12
N THR A 97 -1.61 8.79 -9.35
CA THR A 97 -0.99 9.72 -8.41
C THR A 97 -2.02 10.24 -7.41
N ILE A 98 -2.03 9.65 -6.20
CA ILE A 98 -3.01 10.02 -5.15
C ILE A 98 -2.41 10.62 -3.88
N LEU A 99 -1.08 10.57 -3.72
CA LEU A 99 -0.38 10.97 -2.50
C LEU A 99 -0.77 12.37 -1.99
N ASN A 100 -1.00 13.31 -2.91
CA ASN A 100 -1.30 14.71 -2.58
C ASN A 100 -2.79 15.03 -2.48
N ARG A 101 -3.68 14.04 -2.69
CA ARG A 101 -5.12 14.29 -2.56
C ARG A 101 -5.49 14.62 -1.10
N PRO A 102 -6.44 15.54 -0.85
CA PRO A 102 -6.80 15.93 0.51
C PRO A 102 -7.22 14.75 1.40
N ASP A 103 -8.07 13.85 0.88
CA ASP A 103 -8.54 12.64 1.57
C ASP A 103 -7.40 11.70 1.97
N VAL A 104 -6.46 11.45 1.05
CA VAL A 104 -5.28 10.61 1.32
C VAL A 104 -4.36 11.26 2.35
N ARG A 105 -4.13 12.57 2.25
CA ARG A 105 -3.30 13.32 3.22
C ARG A 105 -3.90 13.32 4.61
N GLU A 106 -5.21 13.50 4.72
CA GLU A 106 -5.94 13.46 5.99
C GLU A 106 -5.83 12.07 6.63
N ALA A 107 -6.14 11.01 5.88
CA ALA A 107 -6.04 9.63 6.36
C ALA A 107 -4.60 9.26 6.79
N THR A 108 -3.61 9.69 5.99
CA THR A 108 -2.19 9.52 6.32
C THR A 108 -1.85 10.21 7.62
N SER A 109 -2.25 11.48 7.78
CA SER A 109 -1.98 12.26 8.99
C SER A 109 -2.60 11.58 10.22
N HIS A 110 -3.84 11.11 10.12
CA HIS A 110 -4.51 10.40 11.20
C HIS A 110 -3.78 9.11 11.59
N PHE A 111 -3.38 8.31 10.59
CA PHE A 111 -2.58 7.10 10.81
C PHE A 111 -1.26 7.43 11.52
N LEU A 112 -0.51 8.42 11.01
CA LEU A 112 0.77 8.83 11.61
C LEU A 112 0.59 9.31 13.06
N SER A 113 -0.46 10.08 13.34
CA SER A 113 -0.77 10.50 14.71
C SER A 113 -1.13 9.34 15.65
N SER A 114 -1.65 8.23 15.14
CA SER A 114 -1.89 7.02 15.95
C SER A 114 -0.62 6.25 16.27
N VAL A 115 0.36 6.24 15.37
CA VAL A 115 1.60 5.48 15.51
C VAL A 115 2.69 6.25 16.25
N LEU A 116 2.78 7.56 16.04
CA LEU A 116 3.82 8.42 16.61
C LEU A 116 3.46 8.97 18.01
N LYS A 117 2.47 8.39 18.70
CA LYS A 117 2.18 8.79 20.08
C LYS A 117 3.40 8.49 20.95
N PRO A 118 3.81 9.42 21.84
CA PRO A 118 4.92 9.19 22.76
C PRO A 118 4.67 8.02 23.70
#